data_AF-A0A2S7J9H7-F1
#
_entry.id   AF-A0A2S7J9H7-F1
#
_cell.length_a   1.000
_cell.length_b   1.000
_cell.length_c   1.000
_cell.angle_alpha   90.00
_cell.angle_beta   90.00
_cell.angle_gamma   90.00
#
_symmetry.space_group_name_H-M   'P 1'
#
loop_
_entity.id
_entity.type
_entity.pdbx_description
1 polymer ?
#
loop_
_entity_poly.entity_id
_entity_poly.type
_entity_poly.pdbx_seq_one_letter_code
_entity_poly.pdbx_strand_id
1 'polypeptide(L)'
;MTALSLTREKMYRTVARQLHGVVPCWICGEHVAHADATLEHILPRSEGGSSHLENLAISHDFCNNQRHIQGTTPDSKRPTA
;
A
#
# COMPACT_ATOMS: atom_id res chain seq x y z
N MET A 1 -17.98 5.10 -9.15
CA MET A 1 -17.12 4.45 -8.15
C MET A 1 -16.84 3.02 -8.61
N THR A 2 -15.58 2.61 -8.71
CA THR A 2 -15.21 1.25 -9.15
C THR A 2 -15.11 0.30 -7.97
N ALA A 3 -15.24 -1.02 -8.19
CA ALA A 3 -15.12 -2.01 -7.11
C ALA A 3 -13.80 -1.86 -6.32
N LEU A 4 -12.70 -1.53 -7.00
CA LEU A 4 -11.39 -1.30 -6.39
C LEU A 4 -11.35 -0.08 -5.47
N SER A 5 -12.08 1.00 -5.79
CA SER A 5 -12.15 2.19 -4.91
C SER A 5 -12.84 1.89 -3.57
N LEU A 6 -13.85 1.01 -3.58
CA LEU A 6 -14.52 0.55 -2.35
C LEU A 6 -13.61 -0.37 -1.54
N THR A 7 -12.86 -1.25 -2.20
CA THR A 7 -11.88 -2.13 -1.55
C THR A 7 -10.78 -1.33 -0.86
N ARG A 8 -10.21 -0.32 -1.54
CA ARG A 8 -9.21 0.59 -0.96
C ARG A 8 -9.73 1.24 0.32
N GLU A 9 -10.93 1.82 0.25
CA GLU A 9 -11.55 2.50 1.39
C GLU A 9 -11.74 1.55 2.59
N LYS A 10 -12.24 0.35 2.32
CA LYS A 10 -12.48 -0.67 3.34
C LYS A 10 -11.17 -1.14 3.98
N MET A 11 -10.14 -1.39 3.18
CA MET A 11 -8.83 -1.82 3.66
C MET A 11 -8.18 -0.73 4.51
N TYR A 12 -8.12 0.51 4.01
CA TYR A 12 -7.57 1.64 4.75
C TYR A 12 -8.24 1.79 6.11
N ARG A 13 -9.59 1.83 6.15
CA ARG A 13 -10.33 1.96 7.41
C ARG A 13 -10.11 0.79 8.36
N THR A 14 -9.98 -0.42 7.83
CA THR A 14 -9.73 -1.62 8.64
C THR A 14 -8.36 -1.57 9.28
N VAL A 15 -7.32 -1.27 8.49
CA VAL A 15 -5.93 -1.16 8.97
C VAL A 15 -5.82 -0.01 9.97
N ALA A 16 -6.39 1.16 9.66
CA ALA A 16 -6.40 2.31 10.56
C ALA A 16 -7.07 1.95 11.90
N ARG A 17 -8.17 1.19 11.90
CA ARG A 17 -8.81 0.75 13.14
C ARG A 17 -7.95 -0.22 13.94
N GLN A 18 -7.25 -1.13 13.27
CA GLN A 18 -6.39 -2.13 13.93
C GLN A 18 -5.10 -1.52 14.50
N LEU A 19 -4.58 -0.48 13.86
CA LEU A 19 -3.30 0.15 14.19
C LEU A 19 -3.47 1.58 14.74
N HIS A 20 -4.56 1.83 15.49
CA HIS A 20 -4.79 3.07 16.23
C HIS A 20 -4.71 4.36 15.40
N GLY A 21 -5.19 4.31 14.16
CA GLY A 21 -5.20 5.42 13.20
C GLY A 21 -4.01 5.42 12.25
N VAL A 22 -2.99 4.59 12.50
CA VAL A 22 -1.78 4.53 11.68
C VAL A 22 -1.94 3.47 10.60
N VAL A 23 -1.94 3.87 9.34
CA VAL A 23 -1.86 2.95 8.19
C VAL A 23 -0.42 2.92 7.69
N PRO A 24 0.35 1.83 7.89
CA PRO A 24 1.72 1.74 7.42
C PRO A 24 1.75 1.46 5.91
N CYS A 25 2.65 2.13 5.22
CA CYS A 25 2.97 1.84 3.83
C CYS A 25 3.67 0.49 3.74
N TRP A 26 3.23 -0.38 2.83
CA TRP A 26 3.88 -1.68 2.62
C TRP A 26 5.33 -1.58 2.14
N ILE A 27 5.67 -0.49 1.45
CA ILE A 27 6.98 -0.28 0.85
C ILE A 27 7.98 0.32 1.86
N CYS A 28 7.62 1.41 2.55
CA CYS A 28 8.53 2.13 3.45
C CYS A 28 8.20 2.02 4.94
N GLY A 29 7.03 1.49 5.30
CA GLY A 29 6.55 1.37 6.69
C GLY A 29 5.98 2.66 7.29
N GLU A 30 6.21 3.83 6.68
CA GLU A 30 5.72 5.13 7.15
C GLU A 30 4.19 5.25 7.03
N HIS A 31 3.61 6.16 7.82
CA HIS A 31 2.17 6.39 7.78
C HIS A 31 1.70 6.94 6.42
N VAL A 32 0.69 6.30 5.84
CA VAL A 32 0.00 6.73 4.61
C VAL A 32 -1.23 7.54 4.97
N ALA A 33 -1.29 8.79 4.53
CA ALA A 33 -2.49 9.60 4.62
C ALA A 33 -3.59 9.06 3.71
N HIS A 34 -4.85 9.18 4.12
CA HIS A 34 -6.00 8.63 3.39
C HIS A 34 -6.10 9.13 1.93
N ALA A 35 -5.75 10.40 1.69
CA ALA A 35 -5.75 10.99 0.37
C ALA A 35 -4.67 10.40 -0.57
N ASP A 36 -3.53 10.00 0.00
CA ASP A 36 -2.37 9.47 -0.73
C ASP A 36 -2.34 7.94 -0.76
N ALA A 37 -3.32 7.30 -0.12
CA ALA A 37 -3.42 5.86 -0.04
C ALA A 37 -3.79 5.28 -1.41
N THR A 38 -2.90 4.45 -1.93
CA THR A 38 -3.13 3.63 -3.11
C THR A 38 -3.35 2.18 -2.71
N LEU A 39 -4.00 1.42 -3.60
CA LEU A 39 -4.25 0.00 -3.42
C LEU A 39 -3.44 -0.74 -4.47
N GLU A 40 -2.43 -1.49 -4.04
CA GLU A 40 -1.56 -2.22 -4.94
C GLU A 40 -1.65 -3.73 -4.75
N HIS A 41 -1.21 -4.45 -5.78
CA HIS A 41 -0.99 -5.89 -5.69
C HIS A 41 0.44 -6.17 -5.18
N ILE A 42 0.54 -7.03 -4.17
CA ILE A 42 1.84 -7.49 -3.63
C ILE A 42 2.56 -8.28 -4.74
N LEU A 43 1.94 -9.35 -5.23
CA LEU A 43 2.34 -10.04 -6.47
C LEU A 43 1.58 -9.44 -7.66
N PRO A 44 2.25 -8.96 -8.72
CA PRO A 44 1.58 -8.44 -9.90
C PRO A 44 0.65 -9.47 -10.54
N ARG A 45 -0.50 -9.02 -11.10
CA ARG A 45 -1.44 -9.92 -11.80
C ARG A 45 -0.82 -10.63 -13.01
N SER A 46 0.14 -9.98 -13.67
CA SER A 46 0.90 -10.57 -14.79
C SER A 46 1.76 -11.76 -14.38
N GLU A 47 2.12 -11.86 -13.10
CA GLU A 47 2.93 -12.93 -12.52
C GLU A 47 2.07 -13.94 -11.74
N GLY A 48 0.74 -13.89 -11.90
CA GLY A 48 -0.19 -14.79 -11.22
C GLY A 48 -0.77 -14.25 -9.92
N GLY A 49 -0.56 -12.98 -9.59
CA GLY A 49 -1.17 -12.33 -8.42
C GLY A 49 -2.70 -12.24 -8.50
N SER A 50 -3.36 -12.49 -7.37
CA SER A 50 -4.82 -12.40 -7.24
C SER A 50 -5.27 -11.00 -6.81
N SER A 51 -6.55 -10.66 -6.99
CA SER A 51 -7.14 -9.45 -6.41
C SER A 51 -7.80 -9.70 -5.05
N HIS A 52 -7.39 -10.77 -4.35
CA HIS A 52 -7.86 -11.09 -3.01
C HIS A 52 -7.15 -10.22 -1.97
N LEU A 53 -7.78 -10.04 -0.81
CA LEU A 53 -7.27 -9.14 0.24
C LEU A 53 -5.86 -9.51 0.71
N GLU A 54 -5.51 -10.79 0.67
CA GLU A 54 -4.18 -11.31 1.02
C GLU A 54 -3.06 -10.88 0.07
N ASN A 55 -3.40 -10.55 -1.19
CA ASN A 55 -2.44 -10.09 -2.20
C ASN A 55 -2.55 -8.57 -2.44
N LEU A 56 -3.25 -7.85 -1.55
CA LEU A 56 -3.47 -6.42 -1.67
C LEU A 56 -2.82 -5.69 -0.48
N ALA A 57 -2.17 -4.58 -0.78
CA ALA A 57 -1.52 -3.73 0.21
C ALA A 57 -1.85 -2.26 -0.01
N ILE A 58 -1.57 -1.44 1.01
CA ILE A 58 -1.67 0.02 0.96
C ILE A 58 -0.26 0.61 0.95
N SER A 59 -0.04 1.57 0.06
CA SER A 59 1.16 2.40 0.02
C SER A 59 0.84 3.83 -0.41
N HIS A 60 1.82 4.71 -0.23
CA HIS A 60 1.79 6.03 -0.83
C HIS A 60 1.83 5.93 -2.35
N ASP A 61 1.12 6.84 -3.03
CA ASP A 61 1.18 6.98 -4.49
C ASP A 61 2.63 7.07 -5.02
N PHE A 62 3.48 7.84 -4.35
CA PHE A 62 4.90 7.98 -4.71
C PHE A 62 5.70 6.68 -4.54
N CYS A 63 5.46 5.92 -3.47
CA CYS A 63 6.13 4.65 -3.22
C CYS A 63 5.72 3.60 -4.26
N ASN A 64 4.41 3.52 -4.55
CA ASN A 64 3.87 2.64 -5.57
C ASN A 64 4.48 2.96 -6.95
N ASN A 65 4.51 4.24 -7.33
CA ASN A 65 5.09 4.66 -8.62
C ASN A 65 6.59 4.36 -8.72
N GLN A 66 7.37 4.60 -7.65
CA GLN A 66 8.80 4.30 -7.66
C GLN A 66 9.11 2.80 -7.77
N ARG A 67 8.31 1.94 -7.14
CA ARG A 67 8.47 0.48 -7.21
C ARG A 67 8.47 -0.02 -8.65
N HIS A 68 7.57 0.52 -9.48
CA HIS A 68 7.48 0.17 -10.89
C HIS A 68 8.67 0.65 -11.72
N ILE A 69 9.34 1.73 -11.30
CA ILE A 69 10.50 2.30 -12.00
C ILE A 69 11.79 1.57 -11.63
N GLN A 70 11.96 1.24 -10.35
CA GLN A 70 13.26 0.80 -9.84
C GLN A 70 13.38 -0.72 -9.67
N GLY A 71 12.29 -1.51 -9.67
CA GLY A 71 12.38 -2.95 -9.37
C GLY A 71 13.07 -3.27 -8.03
N THR A 72 13.23 -2.27 -7.18
CA THR A 72 14.07 -2.27 -5.99
C THR A 72 13.16 -2.07 -4.79
N THR A 73 13.08 -3.08 -3.94
CA THR A 73 12.55 -2.94 -2.59
C THR A 73 13.39 -1.89 -1.86
N PRO A 74 12.81 -0.81 -1.30
CA PRO A 74 13.59 0.11 -0.50
C PRO A 74 13.78 -0.50 0.88
N ASP A 75 14.73 -1.42 0.98
CA ASP A 75 15.47 -1.64 2.21
C ASP A 75 16.18 -0.31 2.53
N SER A 76 15.79 0.30 3.66
CA SER A 76 16.37 1.52 4.24
C SER A 76 15.91 2.85 3.67
N LYS A 77 15.03 3.51 4.43
CA LYS A 77 15.28 4.89 4.91
C LYS A 77 14.50 5.11 6.21
N ARG A 78 15.12 4.72 7.33
CA ARG A 78 14.87 5.31 8.64
C ARG A 78 15.44 6.73 8.60
N PRO A 79 14.66 7.81 8.77
CA PRO A 79 15.24 9.06 9.23
C PRO A 79 15.63 8.87 10.70
N THR A 80 16.92 9.02 10.97
CA THR A 80 17.49 9.20 12.31
C THR A 80 17.02 10.52 12.93
N ALA A 81 16.79 10.44 14.25
CA ALA A 81 16.64 11.50 15.26
C ALA A 81 15.25 12.13 15.39
#